data_AF-A0A411ZKA4-F1
#
_entry.id   AF-A0A411ZKA4-F1
#
_cell.length_a   1.000
_cell.length_b   1.000
_cell.length_c   1.000
_cell.angle_alpha   90.00
_cell.angle_beta   90.00
_cell.angle_gamma   90.00
#
_symmetry.space_group_name_H-M   'P 1'
#
loop_
_entity.id
_entity.type
_entity.pdbx_description
1 polymer ?
#
loop_
_entity_poly.entity_id
_entity_poly.type
_entity_poly.pdbx_seq_one_letter_code
_entity_poly.pdbx_strand_id
1 'polypeptide(L)'
;MEQRNFSDSSNDFKISKFIRDLNQDILSKNDIKQRINLLLEEVYNGEYRHSYAMIAGILVEIKISSNDKTEVFTCLSENLQVVKEIVDENLEYDSRLVKINKLYDHITLEITRFNYLDQVVGKQSDLINKVMDQRRLFDETTEKLNKDLKDVESLKPEIISIIGIFSAITLAFIGGMTFTSSTLTSINEASAYKVIFISSICGIVIFNTIFCLIYIISKMINKNIFSRCSKSNNDCLTGICNENCFAYKKIQYRLPYVYWINFILISILCLDFVAWLCDLKSLAIVFRGYIAQIPVIVVDILNWSLICLPIIIIICYLGFNFYNKIQR
;
A
#
# COMPACT_ATOMS: atom_id res chain seq x y z
N MET A 1 -50.09 9.37 -15.84
CA MET A 1 -51.21 8.48 -16.20
C MET A 1 -52.48 9.26 -15.97
N GLU A 2 -53.20 9.62 -17.04
CA GLU A 2 -54.51 10.26 -16.94
C GLU A 2 -55.49 9.30 -16.25
N GLN A 3 -56.17 9.77 -15.20
CA GLN A 3 -57.30 9.08 -14.61
C GLN A 3 -58.36 8.90 -15.69
N ARG A 4 -58.73 7.66 -16.03
CA ARG A 4 -59.86 7.41 -16.93
C ARG A 4 -61.13 7.75 -16.17
N ASN A 5 -61.67 8.94 -16.41
CA ASN A 5 -62.99 9.32 -15.94
C ASN A 5 -64.04 8.51 -16.71
N PHE A 6 -64.44 7.38 -16.14
CA PHE A 6 -65.64 6.69 -16.59
C PHE A 6 -66.86 7.56 -16.24
N SER A 7 -67.72 7.86 -17.20
CA SER A 7 -69.04 8.42 -16.89
C SER A 7 -69.82 7.41 -16.04
N ASP A 8 -70.52 7.86 -15.00
CA ASP A 8 -71.25 6.99 -14.04
C ASP A 8 -72.25 6.01 -14.70
N SER A 9 -72.68 6.26 -15.93
CA SER A 9 -73.56 5.40 -16.72
C SER A 9 -72.85 4.31 -17.54
N SER A 10 -71.51 4.31 -17.61
CA SER A 10 -70.77 3.37 -18.45
C SER A 10 -70.75 1.96 -17.85
N ASN A 11 -70.93 0.93 -18.69
CA ASN A 11 -70.76 -0.47 -18.29
C ASN A 11 -69.39 -0.73 -17.65
N ASP A 12 -68.36 0.01 -18.08
CA ASP A 12 -67.03 -0.10 -17.52
C ASP A 12 -66.97 0.41 -16.07
N PHE A 13 -67.70 1.48 -15.75
CA PHE A 13 -67.80 2.00 -14.39
C PHE A 13 -68.42 0.97 -13.45
N LYS A 14 -69.49 0.32 -13.91
CA LYS A 14 -70.21 -0.71 -13.13
C LYS A 14 -69.34 -1.93 -12.83
N ILE A 15 -68.51 -2.35 -13.79
CA ILE A 15 -67.51 -3.41 -13.58
C ILE A 15 -66.43 -2.95 -12.59
N SER A 16 -65.93 -1.73 -12.73
CA SER A 16 -64.95 -1.16 -11.79
C SER A 16 -65.48 -1.17 -10.37
N LYS A 17 -66.73 -0.71 -10.18
CA LYS A 17 -67.42 -0.74 -8.89
C LYS A 17 -67.56 -2.17 -8.35
N PHE A 18 -68.02 -3.10 -9.18
CA PHE A 18 -68.12 -4.51 -8.79
C PHE A 18 -66.78 -5.08 -8.29
N ILE A 19 -65.68 -4.88 -9.03
CA ILE A 19 -64.35 -5.36 -8.64
C ILE A 19 -63.89 -4.71 -7.33
N ARG A 20 -64.08 -3.40 -7.19
CA ARG A 20 -63.68 -2.64 -5.99
C ARG A 20 -64.46 -3.10 -4.76
N ASP A 21 -65.76 -3.30 -4.91
CA ASP A 21 -66.61 -3.77 -3.81
C ASP A 21 -66.22 -5.19 -3.37
N LEU A 22 -65.87 -6.08 -4.31
CA LEU A 22 -65.33 -7.40 -3.98
C LEU A 22 -63.95 -7.33 -3.31
N ASN A 23 -63.19 -6.23 -3.47
CA ASN A 23 -61.87 -6.07 -2.86
C ASN A 23 -61.92 -5.39 -1.49
N GLN A 24 -63.06 -4.84 -1.06
CA GLN A 24 -63.17 -4.10 0.20
C GLN A 24 -63.09 -5.04 1.41
N ASP A 25 -64.00 -6.01 1.48
CA ASP A 25 -64.17 -6.92 2.62
C ASP A 25 -64.55 -8.32 2.13
N ILE A 26 -64.42 -9.33 3.00
CA ILE A 26 -64.93 -10.68 2.74
C ILE A 26 -66.45 -10.64 2.83
N LEU A 27 -67.14 -11.05 1.76
CA LEU A 27 -68.59 -10.95 1.61
C LEU A 27 -69.29 -12.30 1.79
N SER A 28 -70.55 -12.27 2.21
CA SER A 28 -71.37 -13.49 2.26
C SER A 28 -71.75 -13.96 0.84
N LYS A 29 -72.00 -15.27 0.68
CA LYS A 29 -72.47 -15.86 -0.60
C LYS A 29 -73.73 -15.16 -1.13
N ASN A 30 -74.63 -14.73 -0.24
CA ASN A 30 -75.85 -14.02 -0.62
C ASN A 30 -75.56 -12.62 -1.17
N ASP A 31 -74.65 -11.86 -0.55
CA ASP A 31 -74.28 -10.52 -1.01
C ASP A 31 -73.60 -10.58 -2.38
N ILE A 32 -72.71 -11.57 -2.57
CA ILE A 32 -72.05 -11.81 -3.84
C ILE A 32 -73.08 -12.18 -4.91
N LYS A 33 -74.05 -13.05 -4.59
CA LYS A 33 -75.14 -13.41 -5.51
C LYS A 33 -75.97 -12.19 -5.94
N GLN A 34 -76.31 -11.30 -5.00
CA GLN A 34 -77.02 -10.06 -5.32
C GLN A 34 -76.21 -9.17 -6.27
N ARG A 35 -74.91 -9.01 -6.00
CA ARG A 35 -74.00 -8.22 -6.85
C ARG A 35 -73.85 -8.81 -8.25
N ILE A 36 -73.78 -10.13 -8.38
CA ILE A 36 -73.77 -10.83 -9.68
C ILE A 36 -75.07 -10.55 -10.44
N ASN A 37 -76.23 -10.70 -9.79
CA ASN A 37 -77.53 -10.45 -10.44
C ASN A 37 -77.65 -9.01 -10.95
N LEU A 38 -77.23 -8.02 -10.13
CA LEU A 38 -77.18 -6.62 -10.55
C LEU A 38 -76.28 -6.44 -11.78
N LEU A 39 -75.09 -7.06 -11.79
CA LEU A 39 -74.16 -6.97 -12.92
C LEU A 39 -74.74 -7.63 -14.19
N LEU A 40 -75.47 -8.74 -14.04
CA LEU A 40 -76.15 -9.41 -15.16
C LEU A 40 -77.23 -8.52 -15.77
N GLU A 41 -78.08 -7.91 -14.96
CA GLU A 41 -79.17 -7.03 -15.41
C GLU A 41 -78.65 -5.73 -16.01
N GLU A 42 -77.65 -5.12 -15.37
CA GLU A 42 -77.20 -3.77 -15.71
C GLU A 42 -76.12 -3.71 -16.80
N VAL A 43 -75.33 -4.78 -16.97
CA VAL A 43 -74.17 -4.80 -17.87
C VAL A 43 -74.28 -5.90 -18.91
N TYR A 44 -74.65 -7.12 -18.51
CA TYR A 44 -74.62 -8.30 -19.38
C TYR A 44 -75.95 -8.68 -20.01
N ASN A 45 -76.98 -7.84 -19.86
CA ASN A 45 -78.27 -8.01 -20.53
C ASN A 45 -78.22 -7.70 -22.04
N GLY A 46 -77.08 -7.20 -22.55
CA GLY A 46 -76.84 -6.96 -23.98
C GLY A 46 -75.50 -7.52 -24.47
N GLU A 47 -75.04 -7.06 -25.64
CA GLU A 47 -73.81 -7.54 -26.32
C GLU A 47 -72.50 -6.99 -25.74
N TYR A 48 -72.55 -6.31 -24.60
CA TYR A 48 -71.35 -5.76 -23.99
C TYR A 48 -70.33 -6.86 -23.66
N ARG A 49 -69.07 -6.53 -23.93
CA ARG A 49 -67.90 -7.35 -23.64
C ARG A 49 -66.87 -6.48 -22.93
N HIS A 50 -66.52 -6.88 -21.71
CA HIS A 50 -65.48 -6.21 -20.95
C HIS A 50 -64.11 -6.35 -21.62
N SER A 51 -63.27 -5.32 -21.48
CA SER A 51 -61.90 -5.31 -22.00
C SER A 51 -60.92 -5.83 -20.95
N TYR A 52 -60.05 -6.75 -21.36
CA TYR A 52 -58.96 -7.22 -20.51
C TYR A 52 -58.06 -6.08 -20.01
N ALA A 53 -57.73 -5.13 -20.90
CA ALA A 53 -56.89 -3.99 -20.57
C ALA A 53 -57.56 -3.03 -19.56
N MET A 54 -58.90 -2.99 -19.54
CA MET A 54 -59.67 -2.21 -18.57
C MET A 54 -59.63 -2.87 -17.18
N ILE A 55 -59.80 -4.19 -17.11
CA ILE A 55 -59.69 -4.97 -15.86
C ILE A 55 -58.28 -4.82 -15.27
N ALA A 56 -57.24 -5.01 -16.10
CA ALA A 56 -55.86 -4.81 -15.68
C ALA A 56 -55.64 -3.39 -15.12
N GLY A 57 -56.18 -2.36 -15.79
CA GLY A 57 -56.11 -0.97 -15.32
C GLY A 57 -56.74 -0.77 -13.94
N ILE A 58 -57.91 -1.35 -13.69
CA ILE A 58 -58.59 -1.26 -12.38
C ILE A 58 -57.73 -1.91 -11.28
N LEU A 59 -57.18 -3.09 -11.54
CA LEU A 59 -56.35 -3.80 -10.56
C LEU A 59 -55.05 -3.03 -10.27
N VAL A 60 -54.43 -2.41 -11.29
CA VAL A 60 -53.29 -1.50 -11.09
C VAL A 60 -53.68 -0.34 -10.17
N GLU A 61 -54.83 0.30 -10.40
CA GLU A 61 -55.29 1.41 -9.57
C GLU A 61 -55.53 0.98 -8.12
N ILE A 62 -56.20 -0.17 -7.91
CA ILE A 62 -56.41 -0.74 -6.57
C ILE A 62 -55.06 -0.98 -5.87
N LYS A 63 -54.08 -1.57 -6.57
CA LYS A 63 -52.73 -1.82 -6.02
C LYS A 63 -51.99 -0.54 -5.67
N ILE A 64 -52.07 0.50 -6.51
CA ILE A 64 -51.39 1.78 -6.27
C ILE A 64 -52.03 2.55 -5.12
N SER A 65 -53.35 2.50 -4.99
CA SER A 65 -54.10 3.21 -3.94
C SER A 65 -54.05 2.52 -2.58
N SER A 66 -53.61 1.26 -2.50
CA SER A 66 -53.49 0.56 -1.23
C SER A 66 -52.25 1.00 -0.43
N ASN A 67 -52.44 1.21 0.87
CA ASN A 67 -51.34 1.45 1.81
C ASN A 67 -50.50 0.20 2.04
N ASP A 68 -51.14 -0.97 2.09
CA ASP A 68 -50.47 -2.26 2.19
C ASP A 68 -50.38 -2.87 0.79
N LYS A 69 -49.17 -2.94 0.24
CA LYS A 69 -48.95 -3.47 -1.12
C LYS A 69 -48.86 -4.99 -1.14
N THR A 70 -48.73 -5.66 -0.01
CA THR A 70 -48.43 -7.09 0.09
C THR A 70 -49.70 -7.95 -0.02
N GLU A 71 -50.83 -7.50 0.52
CA GLU A 71 -52.07 -8.28 0.62
C GLU A 71 -53.28 -7.62 -0.07
N VAL A 72 -53.04 -6.75 -1.05
CA VAL A 72 -54.08 -5.93 -1.71
C VAL A 72 -55.29 -6.72 -2.21
N PHE A 73 -55.06 -7.92 -2.76
CA PHE A 73 -56.09 -8.71 -3.44
C PHE A 73 -56.62 -9.88 -2.62
N THR A 74 -56.35 -9.94 -1.31
CA THR A 74 -56.80 -11.05 -0.46
C THR A 74 -58.33 -11.19 -0.45
N CYS A 75 -59.04 -10.13 -0.06
CA CYS A 75 -60.52 -10.11 -0.07
C CYS A 75 -61.10 -10.41 -1.45
N LEU A 76 -60.52 -9.82 -2.51
CA LEU A 76 -60.97 -10.06 -3.88
C LEU A 76 -60.78 -11.51 -4.31
N SER A 77 -59.65 -12.12 -3.96
CA SER A 77 -59.37 -13.52 -4.29
C SER A 77 -60.34 -14.47 -3.60
N GLU A 78 -60.63 -14.25 -2.32
CA GLU A 78 -61.60 -15.04 -1.55
C GLU A 78 -63.03 -14.88 -2.10
N ASN A 79 -63.46 -13.65 -2.34
CA ASN A 79 -64.77 -13.38 -2.90
C ASN A 79 -64.92 -13.95 -4.33
N LEU A 80 -63.86 -13.94 -5.13
CA LEU A 80 -63.88 -14.52 -6.48
C LEU A 80 -64.06 -16.05 -6.46
N GLN A 81 -63.58 -16.74 -5.43
CA GLN A 81 -63.86 -18.19 -5.28
C GLN A 81 -65.37 -18.42 -5.14
N VAL A 82 -66.04 -17.61 -4.32
CA VAL A 82 -67.50 -17.69 -4.14
C VAL A 82 -68.24 -17.26 -5.41
N VAL A 83 -67.73 -16.27 -6.16
CA VAL A 83 -68.27 -15.91 -7.49
C VAL A 83 -68.21 -17.13 -8.41
N LYS A 84 -67.07 -17.84 -8.44
CA LYS A 84 -66.88 -19.01 -9.28
C LYS A 84 -67.85 -20.14 -8.91
N GLU A 85 -68.02 -20.41 -7.62
CA GLU A 85 -69.01 -21.38 -7.13
C GLU A 85 -70.44 -21.04 -7.59
N ILE A 86 -70.88 -19.79 -7.42
CA ILE A 86 -72.23 -19.36 -7.82
C ILE A 86 -72.41 -19.49 -9.34
N VAL A 87 -71.39 -19.12 -10.12
CA VAL A 87 -71.42 -19.22 -11.58
C VAL A 87 -71.56 -20.68 -12.02
N ASP A 88 -70.76 -21.58 -11.43
CA ASP A 88 -70.76 -23.00 -11.79
C ASP A 88 -72.08 -23.70 -11.40
N GLU A 89 -72.66 -23.36 -10.25
CA GLU A 89 -73.97 -23.88 -9.81
C GLU A 89 -75.13 -23.48 -10.73
N ASN A 90 -75.03 -22.33 -11.41
CA ASN A 90 -76.16 -21.72 -12.12
C ASN A 90 -75.96 -21.62 -13.65
N LEU A 91 -74.81 -22.05 -14.18
CA LEU A 91 -74.41 -21.85 -15.58
C LEU A 91 -75.41 -22.45 -16.59
N GLU A 92 -76.02 -23.60 -16.24
CA GLU A 92 -76.99 -24.28 -17.09
C GLU A 92 -78.33 -23.52 -17.21
N TYR A 93 -78.63 -22.64 -16.25
CA TYR A 93 -79.89 -21.90 -16.17
C TYR A 93 -79.80 -20.49 -16.76
N ASP A 94 -78.63 -19.86 -16.75
CA ASP A 94 -78.41 -18.52 -17.30
C ASP A 94 -77.12 -18.44 -18.13
N SER A 95 -77.27 -18.42 -19.46
CA SER A 95 -76.15 -18.34 -20.39
C SER A 95 -75.32 -17.05 -20.27
N ARG A 96 -75.86 -15.99 -19.66
CA ARG A 96 -75.14 -14.74 -19.42
C ARG A 96 -74.03 -14.92 -18.37
N LEU A 97 -74.12 -15.94 -17.50
CA LEU A 97 -73.09 -16.27 -16.52
C LEU A 97 -71.75 -16.63 -17.17
N VAL A 98 -71.72 -17.06 -18.44
CA VAL A 98 -70.49 -17.22 -19.21
C VAL A 98 -69.67 -15.93 -19.26
N LYS A 99 -70.33 -14.76 -19.28
CA LYS A 99 -69.65 -13.45 -19.25
C LYS A 99 -69.08 -13.14 -17.87
N ILE A 100 -69.74 -13.57 -16.79
CA ILE A 100 -69.19 -13.47 -15.42
C ILE A 100 -68.00 -14.40 -15.26
N ASN A 101 -68.06 -15.63 -15.78
CA ASN A 101 -66.91 -16.55 -15.76
C ASN A 101 -65.68 -15.94 -16.46
N LYS A 102 -65.86 -15.30 -17.62
CA LYS A 102 -64.77 -14.60 -18.32
C LYS A 102 -64.19 -13.44 -17.50
N LEU A 103 -65.04 -12.69 -16.79
CA LEU A 103 -64.60 -11.62 -15.91
C LEU A 103 -63.77 -12.19 -14.75
N TYR A 104 -64.25 -13.26 -14.11
CA TYR A 104 -63.50 -14.01 -13.09
C TYR A 104 -62.14 -14.48 -13.61
N ASP A 105 -62.09 -15.10 -14.79
CA ASP A 105 -60.84 -15.60 -15.40
C ASP A 105 -59.84 -14.46 -15.63
N HIS A 106 -60.32 -13.32 -16.13
CA HIS A 106 -59.47 -12.15 -16.38
C HIS A 106 -58.92 -11.53 -15.10
N ILE A 107 -59.74 -11.40 -14.05
CA ILE A 107 -59.30 -10.87 -12.76
C ILE A 107 -58.28 -11.82 -12.12
N THR A 108 -58.59 -13.11 -12.07
CA THR A 108 -57.72 -14.14 -11.48
C THR A 108 -56.37 -14.22 -12.18
N LEU A 109 -56.36 -14.15 -13.52
CA LEU A 109 -55.13 -14.13 -14.30
C LEU A 109 -54.26 -12.92 -13.96
N GLU A 110 -54.85 -11.74 -13.82
CA GLU A 110 -54.08 -10.54 -13.49
C GLU A 110 -53.61 -10.50 -12.02
N ILE A 111 -54.41 -10.98 -11.06
CA ILE A 111 -53.94 -11.18 -9.68
C ILE A 111 -52.70 -12.09 -9.66
N THR A 112 -52.75 -13.20 -10.41
CA THR A 112 -51.61 -14.14 -10.53
C THR A 112 -50.37 -13.46 -11.10
N ARG A 113 -50.54 -12.61 -12.14
CA ARG A 113 -49.44 -11.83 -12.73
C ARG A 113 -48.84 -10.83 -11.75
N PHE A 114 -49.65 -10.13 -10.97
CA PHE A 114 -49.16 -9.22 -9.93
C PHE A 114 -48.33 -9.97 -8.88
N ASN A 115 -48.82 -11.09 -8.38
CA ASN A 115 -48.10 -11.88 -7.38
C ASN A 115 -46.74 -12.38 -7.92
N TYR A 116 -46.69 -12.79 -9.19
CA TYR A 116 -45.42 -13.16 -9.84
C TYR A 116 -44.46 -11.96 -9.96
N LEU A 117 -44.96 -10.80 -10.39
CA LEU A 117 -44.15 -9.59 -10.53
C LEU A 117 -43.61 -9.11 -9.17
N ASP A 118 -44.40 -9.15 -8.11
CA ASP A 118 -43.97 -8.79 -6.76
C ASP A 118 -42.81 -9.70 -6.28
N GLN A 119 -42.90 -11.01 -6.55
CA GLN A 119 -41.81 -11.95 -6.23
C GLN A 119 -40.54 -11.66 -7.04
N VAL A 120 -40.66 -11.33 -8.33
CA VAL A 120 -39.52 -11.02 -9.19
C VAL A 120 -38.84 -9.73 -8.73
N VAL A 121 -39.62 -8.69 -8.45
CA VAL A 121 -39.12 -7.40 -7.96
C VAL A 121 -38.43 -7.55 -6.61
N GLY A 122 -39.01 -8.33 -5.68
CA GLY A 122 -38.38 -8.62 -4.38
C GLY A 122 -37.03 -9.36 -4.53
N LYS A 123 -36.96 -10.38 -5.38
CA LYS A 123 -35.70 -11.07 -5.68
C LYS A 123 -34.67 -10.11 -6.30
N GLN A 124 -35.11 -9.20 -7.17
CA GLN A 124 -34.24 -8.22 -7.80
C GLN A 124 -33.67 -7.23 -6.76
N SER A 125 -34.47 -6.74 -5.82
CA SER A 125 -33.97 -5.86 -4.76
C SER A 125 -32.95 -6.57 -3.86
N ASP A 126 -33.20 -7.84 -3.51
CA ASP A 126 -32.26 -8.63 -2.70
C ASP A 126 -30.92 -8.84 -3.41
N LEU A 127 -30.95 -9.08 -4.72
CA LEU A 127 -29.74 -9.20 -5.55
C LEU A 127 -28.97 -7.88 -5.62
N ILE A 128 -29.66 -6.75 -5.79
CA ILE A 128 -29.03 -5.42 -5.80
C ILE A 128 -28.33 -5.16 -4.47
N ASN A 129 -28.99 -5.44 -3.34
CA ASN A 129 -28.41 -5.27 -2.00
C ASN A 129 -27.15 -6.13 -1.82
N LYS A 130 -27.20 -7.41 -2.21
CA LYS A 130 -26.03 -8.31 -2.16
C LYS A 130 -24.86 -7.81 -3.01
N VAL A 131 -25.13 -7.30 -4.21
CA VAL A 131 -24.10 -6.74 -5.10
C VAL A 131 -23.49 -5.48 -4.49
N MET A 132 -24.30 -4.61 -3.87
CA MET A 132 -23.81 -3.42 -3.18
C MET A 132 -22.92 -3.75 -1.98
N ASP A 133 -23.33 -4.72 -1.16
CA ASP A 133 -22.53 -5.19 -0.02
C ASP A 133 -21.20 -5.81 -0.47
N GLN A 134 -21.22 -6.63 -1.52
CA GLN A 134 -20.02 -7.21 -2.07
C GLN A 134 -19.08 -6.15 -2.64
N ARG A 135 -19.62 -5.11 -3.28
CA ARG A 135 -18.83 -3.97 -3.77
C ARG A 135 -18.16 -3.22 -2.63
N ARG A 136 -18.89 -2.95 -1.54
CA ARG A 136 -18.33 -2.30 -0.35
C ARG A 136 -17.18 -3.11 0.26
N LEU A 137 -17.36 -4.42 0.41
CA LEU A 137 -16.31 -5.32 0.89
C LEU A 137 -15.08 -5.32 -0.03
N PHE A 138 -15.29 -5.29 -1.34
CA PHE A 138 -14.22 -5.22 -2.32
C PHE A 138 -13.43 -3.90 -2.21
N ASP A 139 -14.12 -2.78 -2.09
CA ASP A 139 -13.50 -1.46 -1.93
C ASP A 139 -12.68 -1.40 -0.62
N GLU A 140 -13.25 -1.84 0.51
CA GLU A 140 -12.55 -1.93 1.80
C GLU A 140 -11.31 -2.83 1.74
N THR A 141 -11.40 -3.96 1.03
CA THR A 141 -10.26 -4.89 0.85
C THR A 141 -9.18 -4.28 -0.02
N THR A 142 -9.57 -3.56 -1.08
CA THR A 142 -8.64 -2.88 -2.00
C THR A 142 -7.91 -1.74 -1.30
N GLU A 143 -8.59 -0.97 -0.44
CA GLU A 143 -7.95 0.06 0.38
C GLU A 143 -6.94 -0.52 1.37
N LYS A 144 -7.30 -1.60 2.07
CA LYS A 144 -6.38 -2.31 2.98
C LYS A 144 -5.16 -2.83 2.24
N LEU A 145 -5.35 -3.48 1.10
CA LEU A 145 -4.25 -3.99 0.27
C LEU A 145 -3.33 -2.87 -0.21
N ASN A 146 -3.88 -1.74 -0.65
CA ASN A 146 -3.09 -0.58 -1.07
C ASN A 146 -2.29 0.02 0.09
N LYS A 147 -2.83 -0.01 1.31
CA LYS A 147 -2.11 0.42 2.51
C LYS A 147 -0.96 -0.54 2.83
N ASP A 148 -1.23 -1.84 2.86
CA ASP A 148 -0.22 -2.86 3.12
C ASP A 148 0.90 -2.82 2.06
N LEU A 149 0.56 -2.60 0.79
CA LEU A 149 1.54 -2.41 -0.27
C LEU A 149 2.41 -1.17 -0.03
N LYS A 150 1.82 -0.03 0.33
CA LYS A 150 2.59 1.18 0.68
C LYS A 150 3.53 0.94 1.87
N ASP A 151 3.05 0.24 2.89
CA ASP A 151 3.86 -0.12 4.05
C ASP A 151 5.04 -1.02 3.62
N VAL A 152 4.82 -2.02 2.77
CA VAL A 152 5.90 -2.86 2.19
C VAL A 152 6.85 -2.04 1.31
N GLU A 153 6.36 -1.12 0.48
CA GLU A 153 7.20 -0.27 -0.35
C GLU A 153 8.09 0.65 0.49
N SER A 154 7.60 1.10 1.65
CA SER A 154 8.37 1.92 2.59
C SER A 154 9.55 1.16 3.22
N LEU A 155 9.49 -0.18 3.27
CA LEU A 155 10.56 -1.04 3.81
C LEU A 155 11.66 -1.36 2.78
N LYS A 156 11.41 -1.18 1.47
CA LYS A 156 12.38 -1.50 0.41
C LYS A 156 13.74 -0.82 0.63
N PRO A 157 13.83 0.48 0.95
CA PRO A 157 15.11 1.14 1.20
C PRO A 157 15.87 0.56 2.41
N GLU A 158 15.16 0.19 3.47
CA GLU A 158 15.75 -0.42 4.66
C GLU A 158 16.33 -1.80 4.35
N ILE A 159 15.60 -2.63 3.59
CA ILE A 159 16.08 -3.96 3.15
C ILE A 159 17.33 -3.82 2.26
N ILE A 160 17.28 -2.93 1.25
CA ILE A 160 18.44 -2.71 0.36
C ILE A 160 19.65 -2.23 1.16
N SER A 161 19.43 -1.37 2.15
CA SER A 161 20.49 -0.93 3.07
C SER A 161 21.11 -2.09 3.85
N ILE A 162 20.28 -2.94 4.49
CA ILE A 162 20.78 -4.09 5.26
C ILE A 162 21.63 -5.01 4.37
N ILE A 163 21.18 -5.28 3.15
CA ILE A 163 21.91 -6.08 2.16
C ILE A 163 23.23 -5.39 1.77
N GLY A 164 23.21 -4.07 1.59
CA GLY A 164 24.41 -3.28 1.32
C GLY A 164 25.45 -3.37 2.44
N ILE A 165 25.02 -3.21 3.70
CA ILE A 165 25.89 -3.34 4.88
C ILE A 165 26.50 -4.73 4.95
N PHE A 166 25.67 -5.76 4.82
CA PHE A 166 26.14 -7.14 4.88
C PHE A 166 27.17 -7.42 3.78
N SER A 167 26.89 -7.00 2.54
CA SER A 167 27.79 -7.18 1.40
C SER A 167 29.13 -6.46 1.59
N ALA A 168 29.10 -5.22 2.11
CA ALA A 168 30.32 -4.46 2.38
C ALA A 168 31.19 -5.13 3.46
N ILE A 169 30.57 -5.63 4.54
CA ILE A 169 31.28 -6.36 5.62
C ILE A 169 31.87 -7.66 5.08
N THR A 170 31.10 -8.45 4.33
CA THR A 170 31.58 -9.70 3.75
C THR A 170 32.72 -9.48 2.77
N LEU A 171 32.62 -8.47 1.89
CA LEU A 171 33.68 -8.13 0.92
C LEU A 171 34.95 -7.66 1.63
N ALA A 172 34.82 -6.83 2.66
CA ALA A 172 35.93 -6.40 3.52
C ALA A 172 36.63 -7.59 4.19
N PHE A 173 35.85 -8.54 4.72
CA PHE A 173 36.36 -9.70 5.42
C PHE A 173 37.09 -10.66 4.47
N ILE A 174 36.48 -11.00 3.33
CA ILE A 174 37.11 -11.85 2.30
C ILE A 174 38.37 -11.18 1.75
N GLY A 175 38.27 -9.91 1.35
CA GLY A 175 39.41 -9.16 0.82
C GLY A 175 40.54 -9.03 1.83
N GLY A 176 40.22 -8.71 3.09
CA GLY A 176 41.19 -8.61 4.17
C GLY A 176 41.85 -9.94 4.53
N MET A 177 41.09 -11.04 4.58
CA MET A 177 41.63 -12.38 4.85
C MET A 177 42.53 -12.88 3.72
N THR A 178 42.09 -12.78 2.47
CA THR A 178 42.88 -13.22 1.31
C THR A 178 44.17 -12.40 1.19
N PHE A 179 44.08 -11.08 1.43
CA PHE A 179 45.26 -10.22 1.45
C PHE A 179 46.24 -10.61 2.57
N THR A 180 45.75 -10.73 3.81
CA THR A 180 46.58 -11.11 4.97
C THR A 180 47.21 -12.49 4.80
N SER A 181 46.48 -13.44 4.21
CA SER A 181 47.01 -14.77 3.91
C SER A 181 48.15 -14.70 2.88
N SER A 182 47.99 -13.88 1.84
CA SER A 182 48.99 -13.72 0.76
C SER A 182 50.25 -12.98 1.23
N THR A 183 50.11 -12.00 2.13
CA THR A 183 51.27 -11.32 2.73
C THR A 183 52.03 -12.23 3.69
N LEU A 184 51.31 -13.06 4.46
CA LEU A 184 51.94 -14.00 5.37
C LEU A 184 52.73 -15.10 4.64
N THR A 185 52.24 -15.60 3.50
CA THR A 185 53.00 -16.55 2.67
C THR A 185 54.24 -15.90 2.05
N SER A 186 54.15 -14.63 1.66
CA SER A 186 55.24 -13.90 1.01
C SER A 186 56.34 -13.41 1.98
N ILE A 187 56.14 -13.55 3.30
CA ILE A 187 57.05 -13.00 4.32
C ILE A 187 58.43 -13.67 4.34
N ASN A 188 58.50 -14.93 3.91
CA ASN A 188 59.75 -15.71 3.85
C ASN A 188 60.54 -15.49 2.56
N GLU A 189 59.89 -15.01 1.48
CA GLU A 189 60.49 -14.90 0.15
C GLU A 189 60.93 -13.48 -0.21
N ALA A 190 60.29 -12.46 0.39
CA ALA A 190 60.56 -11.06 0.12
C ALA A 190 61.19 -10.34 1.32
N SER A 191 61.98 -9.28 1.06
CA SER A 191 62.51 -8.42 2.12
C SER A 191 61.36 -7.80 2.92
N ALA A 192 61.44 -7.83 4.25
CA ALA A 192 60.40 -7.32 5.16
C ALA A 192 59.88 -5.92 4.78
N TYR A 193 60.78 -5.00 4.39
CA TYR A 193 60.42 -3.65 3.94
C TYR A 193 59.44 -3.65 2.75
N LYS A 194 59.68 -4.48 1.72
CA LYS A 194 58.78 -4.55 0.54
C LYS A 194 57.40 -5.08 0.91
N VAL A 195 57.33 -6.05 1.81
CA VAL A 195 56.07 -6.63 2.28
C VAL A 195 55.27 -5.60 3.08
N ILE A 196 55.93 -4.89 4.00
CA ILE A 196 55.30 -3.82 4.82
C ILE A 196 54.84 -2.65 3.94
N PHE A 197 55.65 -2.24 2.96
CA PHE A 197 55.31 -1.17 2.02
C PHE A 197 54.05 -1.49 1.21
N ILE A 198 54.02 -2.64 0.53
CA ILE A 198 52.86 -3.06 -0.28
C ILE A 198 51.64 -3.29 0.61
N SER A 199 51.84 -3.85 1.82
CA SER A 199 50.76 -4.04 2.79
C SER A 199 50.15 -2.74 3.28
N SER A 200 50.95 -1.70 3.47
CA SER A 200 50.46 -0.38 3.88
C SER A 200 49.63 0.28 2.77
N ILE A 201 50.08 0.17 1.51
CA ILE A 201 49.33 0.67 0.35
C ILE A 201 47.99 -0.07 0.19
N CYS A 202 48.00 -1.40 0.24
CA CYS A 202 46.78 -2.20 0.17
C CYS A 202 45.82 -1.89 1.33
N GLY A 203 46.34 -1.71 2.56
CA GLY A 203 45.55 -1.31 3.71
C GLY A 203 44.84 0.03 3.50
N ILE A 204 45.51 1.02 2.92
CA ILE A 204 44.92 2.32 2.57
C ILE A 204 43.80 2.14 1.54
N VAL A 205 44.04 1.36 0.48
CA VAL A 205 43.03 1.14 -0.57
C VAL A 205 41.79 0.42 0.01
N ILE A 206 41.98 -0.70 0.71
CA ILE A 206 40.89 -1.49 1.29
C ILE A 206 40.08 -0.65 2.28
N PHE A 207 40.74 0.08 3.18
CA PHE A 207 40.05 0.92 4.16
C PHE A 207 39.21 2.03 3.51
N ASN A 208 39.76 2.73 2.51
CA ASN A 208 39.02 3.78 1.81
C ASN A 208 37.87 3.23 0.95
N THR A 209 38.03 2.03 0.37
CA THR A 209 36.94 1.34 -0.34
C THR A 209 35.80 0.96 0.61
N ILE A 210 36.11 0.39 1.79
CA ILE A 210 35.10 0.07 2.81
C ILE A 210 34.37 1.33 3.25
N PHE A 211 35.10 2.41 3.50
CA PHE A 211 34.50 3.68 3.88
C PHE A 211 33.57 4.23 2.79
N CYS A 212 33.96 4.13 1.51
CA CYS A 212 33.11 4.53 0.38
C CYS A 212 31.80 3.72 0.34
N LEU A 213 31.86 2.41 0.55
CA LEU A 213 30.68 1.54 0.61
C LEU A 213 29.75 1.93 1.77
N ILE A 214 30.29 2.14 2.98
CA ILE A 214 29.51 2.59 4.14
C ILE A 214 28.89 3.98 3.90
N TYR A 215 29.61 4.88 3.22
CA TYR A 215 29.08 6.20 2.85
C TYR A 215 27.90 6.10 1.86
N ILE A 216 28.01 5.25 0.84
CA ILE A 216 26.91 5.01 -0.12
C ILE A 216 25.68 4.47 0.61
N ILE A 217 25.88 3.47 1.47
CA ILE A 217 24.81 2.89 2.30
C ILE A 217 24.17 3.96 3.20
N SER A 218 24.98 4.74 3.91
CA SER A 218 24.51 5.83 4.79
C SER A 218 23.61 6.80 4.02
N LYS A 219 24.00 7.16 2.79
CA LYS A 219 23.24 8.04 1.92
C LYS A 219 21.92 7.41 1.46
N MET A 220 21.88 6.10 1.23
CA MET A 220 20.65 5.38 0.88
C MET A 220 19.64 5.32 2.05
N ILE A 221 20.10 5.22 3.29
CA ILE A 221 19.24 5.26 4.49
C ILE A 221 18.86 6.71 4.87
N ASN A 222 19.36 7.71 4.14
CA ASN A 222 19.26 9.12 4.51
C ASN A 222 19.72 9.40 5.96
N LYS A 223 20.71 8.63 6.43
CA LYS A 223 21.37 8.85 7.72
C LYS A 223 22.71 9.48 7.44
N ASN A 224 23.12 10.42 8.30
CA ASN A 224 24.43 11.05 8.19
C ASN A 224 25.44 10.30 9.05
N ILE A 225 26.48 9.73 8.44
CA ILE A 225 27.64 9.13 9.16
C ILE A 225 28.66 10.17 9.67
N PHE A 226 28.45 11.45 9.38
CA PHE A 226 29.35 12.51 9.82
C PHE A 226 29.20 12.81 11.31
N SER A 227 30.32 12.90 12.02
CA SER A 227 30.32 13.32 13.43
C SER A 227 29.92 14.79 13.57
N ARG A 228 29.18 15.13 14.63
CA ARG A 228 28.86 16.52 14.97
C ARG A 228 30.14 17.31 15.25
N CYS A 229 30.25 18.50 14.67
CA CYS A 229 31.39 19.37 14.91
C CYS A 229 31.33 19.93 16.34
N SER A 230 32.34 19.67 17.16
CA SER A 230 32.41 20.14 18.57
C SER A 230 32.67 21.66 18.70
N LYS A 231 33.06 22.36 17.63
CA LYS A 231 33.44 23.78 17.66
C LYS A 231 32.35 24.76 17.20
N SER A 232 31.20 24.29 16.72
CA SER A 232 30.10 25.15 16.29
C SER A 232 28.78 24.51 16.66
N ASN A 233 27.95 25.23 17.41
CA ASN A 233 26.65 24.74 17.87
C ASN A 233 25.64 24.53 16.73
N ASN A 234 25.79 25.20 15.56
CA ASN A 234 24.71 25.20 14.55
C ASN A 234 25.08 24.83 13.10
N ASP A 235 26.35 24.69 12.69
CA ASP A 235 26.63 24.88 11.24
C ASP A 235 27.53 23.85 10.55
N CYS A 236 27.43 22.56 10.86
CA CYS A 236 28.07 21.56 9.99
C CYS A 236 27.18 20.38 9.60
N LEU A 237 25.87 20.43 9.92
CA LEU A 237 24.85 19.49 9.41
C LEU A 237 24.46 19.79 7.95
N THR A 238 24.49 21.06 7.55
CA THR A 238 24.07 21.58 6.22
C THR A 238 25.24 21.87 5.28
N GLY A 239 26.48 21.61 5.70
CA GLY A 239 27.67 21.79 4.85
C GLY A 239 28.36 23.15 4.92
N ILE A 240 27.74 24.17 5.54
CA ILE A 240 28.21 25.56 5.59
C ILE A 240 28.82 25.85 6.95
N CYS A 241 30.14 25.68 7.10
CA CYS A 241 30.82 26.06 8.34
C CYS A 241 31.36 27.51 8.18
N ASN A 242 30.99 28.42 9.09
CA ASN A 242 31.30 29.86 9.04
C ASN A 242 32.78 30.23 9.27
N GLU A 243 33.61 29.30 9.73
CA GLU A 243 35.06 29.51 9.89
C GLU A 243 35.84 28.88 8.74
N ASN A 244 36.85 29.59 8.22
CA ASN A 244 37.80 29.08 7.22
C ASN A 244 38.64 27.92 7.80
N CYS A 245 38.07 26.72 7.78
CA CYS A 245 38.78 25.48 8.10
C CYS A 245 39.54 24.98 6.88
N PHE A 246 40.85 24.74 7.04
CA PHE A 246 41.63 24.00 6.05
C PHE A 246 41.03 22.60 5.78
N ALA A 247 41.18 22.10 4.55
CA ALA A 247 40.59 20.84 4.10
C ALA A 247 40.89 19.64 5.02
N TYR A 248 42.11 19.53 5.54
CA TYR A 248 42.50 18.45 6.45
C TYR A 248 41.80 18.52 7.81
N LYS A 249 41.65 19.72 8.39
CA LYS A 249 40.88 19.93 9.64
C LYS A 249 39.41 19.62 9.44
N LYS A 250 38.87 19.94 8.26
CA LYS A 250 37.47 19.63 7.91
C LYS A 250 37.21 18.11 7.89
N ILE A 251 38.13 17.33 7.31
CA ILE A 251 38.04 15.85 7.32
C ILE A 251 38.23 15.31 8.74
N GLN A 252 39.20 15.83 9.50
CA GLN A 252 39.45 15.42 10.89
C GLN A 252 38.24 15.59 11.80
N TYR A 253 37.49 16.68 11.68
CA TYR A 253 36.31 16.93 12.52
C TYR A 253 35.03 16.22 12.05
N ARG A 254 34.88 15.97 10.74
CA ARG A 254 33.69 15.29 10.19
C ARG A 254 33.81 13.77 10.16
N LEU A 255 35.03 13.26 9.99
CA LEU A 255 35.36 11.83 9.83
C LEU A 255 36.65 11.51 10.59
N PRO A 256 36.64 11.62 11.94
CA PRO A 256 37.85 11.44 12.75
C PRO A 256 38.48 10.07 12.55
N TYR A 257 37.67 9.01 12.44
CA TYR A 257 38.15 7.64 12.24
C TYR A 257 38.92 7.47 10.92
N VAL A 258 38.40 8.05 9.82
CA VAL A 258 39.03 7.97 8.49
C VAL A 258 40.35 8.73 8.49
N TYR A 259 40.38 9.89 9.12
CA TYR A 259 41.58 10.71 9.23
C TYR A 259 42.69 9.99 10.01
N TRP A 260 42.39 9.49 11.21
CA TRP A 260 43.39 8.86 12.07
C TRP A 260 43.95 7.57 11.50
N ILE A 261 43.11 6.69 10.92
CA ILE A 261 43.58 5.43 10.32
C ILE A 261 44.47 5.71 9.11
N ASN A 262 44.04 6.58 8.19
CA ASN A 262 44.86 6.94 7.02
C ASN A 262 46.18 7.63 7.44
N PHE A 263 46.15 8.49 8.46
CA PHE A 263 47.36 9.14 8.99
C PHE A 263 48.35 8.13 9.58
N ILE A 264 47.86 7.14 10.33
CA ILE A 264 48.70 6.05 10.88
C ILE A 264 49.31 5.22 9.75
N LEU A 265 48.51 4.81 8.76
CA LEU A 265 49.01 4.00 7.64
C LEU A 265 50.05 4.75 6.80
N ILE A 266 49.84 6.05 6.53
CA ILE A 266 50.83 6.90 5.87
C ILE A 266 52.09 7.04 6.72
N SER A 267 51.95 7.18 8.05
CA SER A 267 53.10 7.26 8.95
C SER A 267 53.91 5.97 8.95
N ILE A 268 53.26 4.79 8.93
CA ILE A 268 53.93 3.48 8.80
C ILE A 268 54.68 3.40 7.47
N LEU A 269 54.05 3.81 6.36
CA LEU A 269 54.68 3.83 5.04
C LEU A 269 55.92 4.75 5.01
N CYS A 270 55.85 5.93 5.63
CA CYS A 270 56.99 6.83 5.76
C CYS A 270 58.11 6.24 6.63
N LEU A 271 57.78 5.62 7.77
CA LEU A 271 58.75 4.98 8.65
C LEU A 271 59.44 3.79 7.97
N ASP A 272 58.69 2.98 7.23
CA ASP A 272 59.23 1.87 6.44
C ASP A 272 60.16 2.37 5.33
N PHE A 273 59.79 3.46 4.64
CA PHE A 273 60.65 4.10 3.65
C PHE A 273 61.94 4.66 4.26
N VAL A 274 61.86 5.30 5.43
CA VAL A 274 63.05 5.79 6.15
C VAL A 274 63.91 4.63 6.65
N ALA A 275 63.31 3.56 7.17
CA ALA A 275 64.02 2.37 7.61
C ALA A 275 64.76 1.71 6.44
N TRP A 276 64.12 1.60 5.27
CA TRP A 276 64.75 1.15 4.04
C TRP A 276 65.92 2.04 3.63
N LEU A 277 65.76 3.37 3.66
CA LEU A 277 66.86 4.30 3.38
C LEU A 277 68.02 4.20 4.38
N CYS A 278 67.72 3.98 5.66
CA CYS A 278 68.72 3.78 6.71
C CYS A 278 69.49 2.47 6.53
N ASP A 279 68.82 1.38 6.16
CA ASP A 279 69.48 0.10 5.88
C ASP A 279 70.36 0.19 4.62
N LEU A 280 69.86 0.87 3.57
CA LEU A 280 70.64 1.18 2.37
C LEU A 280 71.88 2.03 2.69
N LYS A 281 71.75 2.99 3.63
CA LYS A 281 72.86 3.80 4.14
C LYS A 281 73.81 3.00 5.02
N SER A 282 73.33 2.07 5.84
CA SER A 282 74.15 1.18 6.68
C SER A 282 75.04 0.30 5.79
N LEU A 283 74.47 -0.21 4.70
CA LEU A 283 75.20 -0.91 3.64
C LEU A 283 76.19 0.03 2.93
N ALA A 284 75.79 1.26 2.62
CA ALA A 284 76.68 2.28 2.04
C ALA A 284 77.80 2.74 2.99
N ILE A 285 77.61 2.71 4.32
CA ILE A 285 78.62 2.99 5.35
C ILE A 285 79.62 1.84 5.45
N VAL A 286 79.18 0.59 5.35
CA VAL A 286 80.07 -0.57 5.22
C VAL A 286 80.92 -0.46 3.94
N PHE A 287 80.31 -0.03 2.82
CA PHE A 287 81.05 0.26 1.58
C PHE A 287 81.93 1.52 1.65
N ARG A 288 81.57 2.55 2.44
CA ARG A 288 82.40 3.74 2.72
C ARG A 288 83.52 3.47 3.73
N GLY A 289 83.39 2.46 4.58
CA GLY A 289 84.49 1.97 5.41
C GLY A 289 85.69 1.50 4.56
N TYR A 290 85.43 1.14 3.30
CA TYR A 290 86.46 0.83 2.30
C TYR A 290 86.97 2.04 1.51
N ILE A 291 86.34 3.22 1.59
CA ILE A 291 86.74 4.43 0.83
C ILE A 291 86.77 5.65 1.76
N ALA A 292 87.99 6.04 2.11
CA ALA A 292 88.35 6.98 3.16
C ALA A 292 87.94 8.47 2.96
N GLN A 293 88.00 9.20 4.09
CA GLN A 293 88.17 10.66 4.25
C GLN A 293 86.95 11.60 4.19
N ILE A 294 85.95 11.41 5.07
CA ILE A 294 85.09 12.52 5.55
C ILE A 294 84.96 12.42 7.08
N PRO A 295 85.08 13.52 7.85
CA PRO A 295 84.94 13.49 9.30
C PRO A 295 83.54 13.02 9.72
N VAL A 296 83.52 11.87 10.40
CA VAL A 296 82.34 11.12 10.88
C VAL A 296 81.34 12.03 11.63
N ILE A 297 81.86 12.99 12.39
CA ILE A 297 81.10 13.86 13.29
C ILE A 297 80.09 14.76 12.55
N VAL A 298 80.41 15.26 11.35
CA VAL A 298 79.53 16.21 10.63
C VAL A 298 78.33 15.49 10.00
N VAL A 299 78.55 14.27 9.51
CA VAL A 299 77.50 13.43 8.92
C VAL A 299 76.55 12.90 9.98
N ASP A 300 77.06 12.55 11.16
CA ASP A 300 76.24 12.12 12.30
C ASP A 300 75.36 13.27 12.81
N ILE A 301 75.90 14.48 12.98
CA ILE A 301 75.11 15.64 13.45
C ILE A 301 73.98 15.98 12.48
N LEU A 302 74.24 15.97 11.17
CA LEU A 302 73.22 16.20 10.14
C LEU A 302 72.18 15.06 10.10
N ASN A 303 72.57 13.80 10.25
CA ASN A 303 71.63 12.66 10.26
C ASN A 303 70.74 12.65 11.52
N TRP A 304 71.28 12.91 12.71
CA TRP A 304 70.49 13.00 13.94
C TRP A 304 69.48 14.16 13.87
N SER A 305 69.84 15.29 13.26
CA SER A 305 68.89 16.40 13.05
C SER A 305 67.70 16.01 12.15
N LEU A 306 67.94 15.21 11.10
CA LEU A 306 66.89 14.76 10.17
C LEU A 306 65.95 13.69 10.76
N ILE A 307 66.44 12.87 11.70
CA ILE A 307 65.65 11.85 12.41
C ILE A 307 64.87 12.46 13.59
N CYS A 308 65.51 13.37 14.32
CA CYS A 308 64.89 14.03 15.46
C CYS A 308 63.79 15.00 15.03
N LEU A 309 63.90 15.67 13.87
CA LEU A 309 62.88 16.60 13.38
C LEU A 309 61.46 15.98 13.28
N PRO A 310 61.23 14.87 12.56
CA PRO A 310 59.90 14.26 12.48
C PRO A 310 59.41 13.70 13.83
N ILE A 311 60.30 13.14 14.66
CA ILE A 311 59.94 12.62 15.99
C ILE A 311 59.56 13.76 16.95
N ILE A 312 60.31 14.86 16.94
CA ILE A 312 60.04 16.07 17.72
C ILE A 312 58.75 16.73 17.22
N ILE A 313 58.51 16.79 15.91
CA ILE A 313 57.25 17.29 15.36
C ILE A 313 56.07 16.44 15.83
N ILE A 314 56.21 15.10 15.85
CA ILE A 314 55.17 14.19 16.35
C ILE A 314 54.95 14.38 17.86
N ILE A 315 56.00 14.45 18.67
CA ILE A 315 55.89 14.64 20.13
C ILE A 315 55.31 16.02 20.46
N CYS A 316 55.77 17.09 19.80
CA CYS A 316 55.22 18.44 19.96
C CYS A 316 53.75 18.51 19.52
N TYR A 317 53.37 17.81 18.44
CA TYR A 317 52.00 17.76 17.97
C TYR A 317 51.08 16.96 18.92
N LEU A 318 51.56 15.83 19.45
CA LEU A 318 50.86 15.04 20.47
C LEU A 318 50.72 15.80 21.78
N GLY A 319 51.79 16.46 22.25
CA GLY A 319 51.79 17.29 23.46
C GLY A 319 50.86 18.50 23.35
N PHE A 320 50.86 19.19 22.20
CA PHE A 320 49.96 20.32 21.93
C PHE A 320 48.49 19.88 21.88
N ASN A 321 48.19 18.70 21.33
CA ASN A 321 46.83 18.16 21.34
C ASN A 321 46.41 17.67 22.74
N PHE A 322 47.33 17.13 23.54
CA PHE A 322 47.05 16.71 24.92
C PHE A 322 46.77 17.91 25.82
N TYR A 323 47.56 18.99 25.70
CA TYR A 323 47.34 20.25 26.42
C TYR A 323 45.99 20.90 26.10
N ASN A 324 45.62 20.95 24.81
CA ASN A 324 44.31 21.48 24.39
C ASN A 324 43.11 20.62 24.80
N LYS A 325 43.34 19.36 25.18
CA LYS A 325 42.30 18.45 25.68
C LYS A 325 42.13 18.53 27.20
N ILE A 326 43.10 19.08 27.93
CA ILE A 326 43.03 19.32 29.38
C ILE A 326 42.39 20.68 29.71
N GLN A 327 42.42 21.65 28.79
CA GLN A 327 41.81 22.99 28.97
C GLN A 327 40.38 23.15 28.42
N ARG A 328 39.73 22.06 27.99
CA ARG A 328 38.33 22.04 27.53
C ARG A 328 37.50 21.09 28.39
#